data_AF-A0A5C1I3N4-F1
#
_entry.id   AF-A0A5C1I3N4-F1
#
_cell.length_a   1.000
_cell.length_b   1.000
_cell.length_c   1.000
_cell.angle_alpha   90.00
_cell.angle_beta   90.00
_cell.angle_gamma   90.00
#
_symmetry.space_group_name_H-M   'P 1'
#
loop_
_entity.id
_entity.type
_entity.pdbx_description
1 polymer ?
#
loop_
_entity_poly.entity_id
_entity_poly.type
_entity_poly.pdbx_seq_one_letter_code
_entity_poly.pdbx_strand_id
1 'polypeptide(L)'
;MDELTKIAYNCKKATYLIEKQDIGEITLREKLELKIHLAGCRVCRVFQLQSAAINRMIRNMLHRPVDENIKLDDKFKNQLQHLIDEQLDK
;
A
#
# COMPACT_ATOMS: atom_id res chain seq x y z
N MET A 1 19.06 23.15 -10.34
CA MET A 1 18.22 22.08 -10.94
C MET A 1 16.79 22.38 -10.55
N ASP A 2 15.92 22.59 -11.53
CA ASP A 2 14.49 22.84 -11.30
C ASP A 2 13.80 21.60 -10.70
N GLU A 3 12.68 21.81 -10.00
CA GLU A 3 11.94 20.76 -9.31
C GLU A 3 11.42 19.67 -10.27
N LEU A 4 11.00 20.04 -11.49
CA LEU A 4 10.55 19.06 -12.49
C LEU A 4 11.68 18.11 -12.88
N THR A 5 12.91 18.61 -13.02
CA THR A 5 14.08 17.79 -13.33
C THR A 5 14.39 16.81 -12.19
N LYS A 6 14.25 17.24 -10.93
CA LYS A 6 14.43 16.35 -9.76
C LYS A 6 13.42 15.21 -9.74
N ILE A 7 12.18 15.46 -10.14
CA ILE A 7 11.13 14.44 -10.23
C ILE A 7 11.41 13.48 -11.40
N ALA A 8 11.71 14.02 -12.59
CA ALA A 8 11.92 13.25 -13.80
C ALA A 8 13.08 12.26 -13.70
N TYR A 9 14.16 12.61 -12.99
CA TYR A 9 15.38 11.81 -12.91
C TYR A 9 15.62 11.17 -11.53
N ASN A 10 14.55 10.77 -10.83
CA ASN A 10 14.63 10.14 -9.51
C ASN A 10 13.88 8.80 -9.44
N CYS A 11 14.47 7.77 -10.03
CA CYS A 11 13.90 6.41 -10.02
C CYS A 11 13.67 5.88 -8.60
N LYS A 12 14.54 6.25 -7.63
CA LYS A 12 14.39 5.83 -6.23
C LYS A 12 13.09 6.31 -5.61
N LYS A 13 12.74 7.59 -5.83
CA LYS A 13 11.45 8.12 -5.37
C LYS A 13 10.28 7.51 -6.13
N ALA A 14 10.44 7.29 -7.43
CA ALA A 14 9.39 6.69 -8.25
C ALA A 14 9.05 5.26 -7.81
N THR A 15 10.05 4.39 -7.61
CA THR A 15 9.80 3.02 -7.13
C THR A 15 9.22 3.01 -5.72
N TYR A 16 9.66 3.91 -4.84
CA TYR A 16 9.03 4.09 -3.53
C TYR A 16 7.54 4.47 -3.63
N LEU A 17 7.19 5.43 -4.49
CA LEU A 17 5.80 5.84 -4.67
C LEU A 17 4.94 4.74 -5.32
N ILE A 18 5.50 3.93 -6.20
CA ILE A 18 4.84 2.75 -6.81
C ILE A 18 4.48 1.72 -5.74
N GLU A 19 5.40 1.38 -4.84
CA GLU A 19 5.09 0.42 -3.76
C GLU A 19 4.15 1.03 -2.72
N LYS A 20 4.33 2.32 -2.40
CA LYS A 20 3.50 3.02 -1.42
C LYS A 20 2.02 3.04 -1.84
N GLN A 21 1.73 3.28 -3.12
CA GLN A 21 0.35 3.27 -3.63
C GLN A 21 -0.30 1.87 -3.67
N ASP A 22 0.50 0.80 -3.64
CA ASP A 22 0.01 -0.59 -3.67
C ASP A 22 -0.31 -1.12 -2.26
N ILE A 23 0.31 -0.55 -1.23
CA ILE A 23 0.08 -0.86 0.19
C ILE A 23 -1.00 0.05 0.78
N GLY A 24 -1.07 1.31 0.35
CA GLY A 24 -2.02 2.30 0.84
C GLY A 24 -2.15 3.46 -0.13
N GLU A 25 -2.55 4.63 0.37
CA GLU A 25 -2.72 5.80 -0.49
C GLU A 25 -1.46 6.67 -0.57
N ILE A 26 -1.26 7.28 -1.74
CA ILE A 26 -0.33 8.39 -1.93
C ILE A 26 -1.11 9.70 -2.12
N THR A 27 -0.53 10.81 -1.67
CA THR A 27 -1.12 12.14 -1.77
C THR A 27 -1.30 12.59 -3.22
N LEU A 28 -2.15 13.58 -3.47
CA LEU A 28 -2.34 14.14 -4.83
C LEU A 28 -1.04 14.65 -5.44
N ARG A 29 -0.18 15.27 -4.62
CA ARG A 29 1.15 15.73 -5.04
C ARG A 29 2.02 14.55 -5.47
N GLU A 30 2.09 13.49 -4.65
CA GLU A 30 2.86 12.28 -4.98
C GLU A 30 2.34 11.59 -6.25
N LYS A 31 1.01 11.56 -6.47
CA LYS A 31 0.42 11.05 -7.72
C LYS A 31 0.90 11.84 -8.93
N LEU A 32 0.94 13.17 -8.83
CA LEU A 32 1.43 14.03 -9.92
C LEU A 32 2.92 13.79 -10.18
N GLU A 33 3.74 13.76 -9.13
CA GLU A 33 5.18 13.50 -9.24
C GLU A 33 5.46 12.15 -9.90
N LEU A 34 4.73 11.10 -9.49
CA LEU A 34 4.86 9.77 -10.08
C LEU A 34 4.44 9.75 -11.56
N LYS A 35 3.35 10.44 -11.92
CA LYS A 35 2.91 10.58 -13.33
C LYS A 35 3.98 11.24 -14.19
N ILE A 36 4.59 12.32 -13.72
CA ILE A 36 5.67 13.03 -14.43
C ILE A 36 6.84 12.08 -14.67
N HIS A 37 7.27 11.34 -13.64
CA HIS A 37 8.37 10.38 -13.78
C HIS A 37 8.05 9.26 -14.78
N LEU A 38 6.87 8.65 -14.68
CA LEU A 38 6.46 7.53 -15.53
C LEU A 38 6.28 7.92 -17.00
N ALA A 39 5.99 9.20 -17.30
CA ALA A 39 5.95 9.70 -18.66
C ALA A 39 7.32 9.58 -19.37
N GLY A 40 8.42 9.79 -18.63
CA GLY A 40 9.78 9.77 -19.17
C GLY A 40 10.54 8.45 -18.97
N CYS A 41 10.28 7.71 -17.89
CA CYS A 41 11.07 6.53 -17.53
C CYS A 41 10.38 5.22 -17.94
N ARG A 42 10.88 4.56 -18.98
CA ARG A 42 10.38 3.23 -19.43
C ARG A 42 10.61 2.15 -18.37
N VAL A 43 11.75 2.18 -17.67
CA VAL A 43 12.11 1.17 -16.66
C VAL A 43 11.12 1.19 -15.50
N CYS A 44 10.78 2.38 -14.98
CA CYS A 44 9.80 2.49 -13.89
C CYS A 44 8.37 2.12 -14.32
N ARG A 45 8.00 2.30 -15.60
CA ARG A 45 6.73 1.76 -16.13
C ARG A 45 6.70 0.24 -16.11
N VAL A 46 7.78 -0.41 -16.54
CA VAL A 46 7.90 -1.88 -16.49
C VAL A 46 7.89 -2.37 -15.03
N PHE A 47 8.64 -1.71 -14.16
CA PHE A 47 8.65 -2.01 -12.73
C PHE A 47 7.26 -1.94 -12.11
N GLN A 48 6.46 -0.90 -12.42
CA GLN A 48 5.09 -0.77 -11.93
C GLN A 48 4.21 -1.97 -12.33
N LEU A 49 4.29 -2.40 -13.58
CA LEU A 49 3.54 -3.57 -14.06
C LEU A 49 4.00 -4.86 -13.38
N GLN A 50 5.30 -5.03 -13.20
CA GLN A 50 5.89 -6.19 -12.53
C GLN A 50 5.51 -6.26 -11.05
N SER A 51 5.60 -5.14 -10.34
CA SER A 51 5.23 -5.06 -8.92
C SER A 51 3.75 -5.41 -8.72
N ALA A 52 2.86 -4.81 -9.53
CA ALA A 52 1.44 -5.14 -9.49
C ALA A 52 1.15 -6.63 -9.79
N ALA A 53 1.88 -7.24 -10.74
CA ALA A 53 1.76 -8.66 -11.06
C ALA A 53 2.21 -9.55 -9.89
N ILE A 54 3.36 -9.25 -9.28
CA ILE A 54 3.88 -9.97 -8.11
C ILE A 54 2.89 -9.87 -6.95
N ASN A 55 2.41 -8.66 -6.64
CA ASN A 55 1.44 -8.42 -5.58
C ASN A 55 0.14 -9.20 -5.80
N ARG A 56 -0.34 -9.30 -7.06
CA ARG A 56 -1.50 -10.12 -7.41
C ARG A 56 -1.22 -11.61 -7.25
N MET A 57 -0.06 -12.10 -7.69
CA MET A 57 0.32 -13.51 -7.54
C MET A 57 0.40 -13.91 -6.08
N ILE A 58 1.05 -13.10 -5.24
CA ILE A 58 1.15 -13.33 -3.79
C ILE A 58 -0.23 -13.32 -3.16
N ARG A 59 -1.08 -12.34 -3.47
CA ARG A 59 -2.46 -12.32 -3.00
C ARG A 59 -3.17 -13.61 -3.37
N ASN A 60 -3.10 -14.08 -4.61
CA ASN A 60 -3.76 -15.31 -5.03
C ASN A 60 -3.20 -16.57 -4.33
N MET A 61 -1.89 -16.62 -4.06
CA MET A 61 -1.28 -17.73 -3.30
C MET A 61 -1.68 -17.72 -1.82
N LEU A 62 -1.82 -16.53 -1.23
CA LEU A 62 -2.20 -16.34 0.17
C LEU A 62 -3.73 -16.35 0.38
N HIS A 63 -4.53 -16.24 -0.68
CA HIS A 63 -5.95 -16.59 -0.68
C HIS A 63 -6.09 -18.12 -0.54
N ARG A 64 -5.64 -18.66 0.60
CA ARG A 64 -6.34 -19.79 1.19
C ARG A 64 -7.76 -19.32 1.50
N PRO A 65 -8.80 -20.17 1.36
CA PRO A 65 -10.08 -19.86 1.97
C PRO A 65 -9.77 -19.54 3.44
N VAL A 66 -9.99 -18.29 3.83
CA VAL A 66 -10.04 -17.92 5.24
C VAL A 66 -11.12 -18.84 5.77
N ASP A 67 -10.73 -19.80 6.60
CA ASP A 67 -11.71 -20.68 7.24
C ASP A 67 -12.76 -19.76 7.85
N GLU A 68 -14.04 -19.94 7.52
CA GLU A 68 -15.10 -19.10 8.07
C GLU A 68 -15.11 -19.15 9.61
N ASN A 69 -14.40 -20.13 10.20
CA ASN A 69 -14.14 -20.28 11.61
C ASN A 69 -12.91 -19.52 12.14
N ILE A 70 -12.17 -18.74 11.33
CA ILE A 70 -11.15 -17.80 11.83
C ILE A 70 -11.85 -16.64 12.52
N LYS A 71 -12.19 -16.88 13.78
CA LYS A 71 -12.71 -15.89 14.72
C LYS A 71 -11.68 -15.66 15.82
N LEU A 72 -11.62 -14.43 16.33
CA LEU A 72 -10.99 -14.18 17.62
C LEU A 72 -11.66 -15.06 18.68
N ASP A 73 -10.88 -15.58 19.62
CA ASP A 73 -11.43 -16.35 20.72
C ASP A 73 -12.29 -15.45 21.62
N ASP A 74 -13.27 -16.07 22.27
CA ASP A 74 -14.28 -15.32 23.01
C ASP A 74 -13.70 -14.60 24.23
N LYS A 75 -12.60 -15.11 24.83
CA LYS A 75 -11.92 -14.43 25.94
C LYS A 75 -11.31 -13.13 25.46
N PHE A 76 -10.60 -13.14 24.32
CA PHE A 76 -10.01 -11.93 23.77
C PHE A 76 -11.07 -10.89 23.37
N LYS A 77 -12.19 -11.34 22.77
CA LYS A 77 -13.33 -10.45 22.45
C LYS A 77 -13.91 -9.78 23.70
N ASN A 78 -14.14 -10.55 24.76
CA ASN A 78 -14.68 -10.02 26.02
C ASN A 78 -13.72 -9.03 26.69
N GLN A 79 -12.41 -9.29 26.64
CA GLN A 79 -11.40 -8.35 27.13
C GLN A 79 -11.40 -7.06 26.31
N LEU A 80 -11.52 -7.14 24.99
CA LEU A 80 -11.61 -5.96 24.13
C LEU A 80 -12.85 -5.13 24.44
N GLN A 81 -14.01 -5.77 24.61
CA GLN A 81 -15.26 -5.10 24.92
C GLN A 81 -15.17 -4.34 26.25
N HIS A 82 -14.64 -4.98 27.29
CA HIS A 82 -14.45 -4.33 28.59
C HIS A 82 -13.59 -3.06 28.49
N LEU A 83 -12.50 -3.10 27.71
CA LEU A 83 -11.64 -1.94 27.50
C LEU A 83 -12.35 -0.81 26.74
N ILE A 84 -13.26 -1.14 25.83
CA ILE A 84 -14.06 -0.15 25.10
C ILE A 84 -15.06 0.50 26.07
N ASP A 85 -15.78 -0.30 26.85
CA ASP A 85 -16.78 0.18 27.81
C ASP A 85 -16.13 1.11 28.84
N GLU A 86 -14.97 0.73 29.40
CA GLU A 86 -14.18 1.59 30.31
C GLU A 86 -13.74 2.93 29.70
N GLN A 87 -13.64 3.04 28.38
CA GLN A 87 -13.26 4.28 27.69
C GLN A 87 -14.47 5.13 27.31
N LEU A 88 -15.65 4.51 27.13
CA LEU A 88 -16.90 5.22 26.86
C LEU A 88 -17.53 5.77 28.14
N ASP A 89 -17.32 5.11 29.28
CA ASP A 89 -17.79 5.54 30.61
C ASP A 89 -16.88 6.58 31.28
N LYS A 90 -15.80 7.02 30.61
CA LYS A 90 -14.89 8.10 31.03
C LYS A 90 -15.26 9.44 30.39
#